data_AF-A0A948CXY9-F1
#
_entry.id   AF-A0A948CXY9-F1
#
_cell.length_a   1.000
_cell.length_b   1.000
_cell.length_c   1.000
_cell.angle_alpha   90.00
_cell.angle_beta   90.00
_cell.angle_gamma   90.00
#
_symmetry.space_group_name_H-M   'P 1'
#
loop_
_entity.id
_entity.type
_entity.pdbx_description
1 polymer ?
#
loop_
_entity_poly.entity_id
_entity_poly.type
_entity_poly.pdbx_seq_one_letter_code
_entity_poly.pdbx_strand_id
1 'polypeptide(L)'
;MRKILYVFLFLLFACQVSSFSEEIEINSSVLIANPDQDFFVIGSGEEEGVEIGDGLVVHREGEKIAEAYIIEVRPNVSAAEILKLESGMELQENDEVLIVKNTEDALDSQKEITEISRVSPEVFIEGDTISLDIQNVKSSVFSYAGM
;
A
#
# COMPACT_ATOMS: atom_id res chain seq x y z
N MET A 1 23.70 26.23 -38.93
CA MET A 1 22.46 26.45 -38.15
C MET A 1 21.78 25.12 -37.83
N ARG A 2 22.45 24.22 -37.07
CA ARG A 2 21.95 22.85 -36.80
C ARG A 2 22.00 22.48 -35.31
N LYS A 3 22.55 23.36 -34.46
CA LYS A 3 22.74 23.15 -33.02
C LYS A 3 21.63 23.77 -32.16
N ILE A 4 20.83 24.69 -32.72
CA ILE A 4 19.70 25.34 -32.02
C ILE A 4 18.44 24.47 -32.02
N LEU A 5 18.31 23.53 -32.98
CA LEU A 5 17.16 22.63 -33.07
C LEU A 5 17.14 21.57 -31.94
N TYR A 6 18.31 21.16 -31.45
CA TYR A 6 18.41 20.14 -30.38
C TYR A 6 18.06 20.67 -29.00
N VAL A 7 18.22 21.98 -28.76
CA VAL A 7 17.88 22.61 -27.47
C VAL A 7 16.36 22.64 -27.27
N PHE A 8 15.59 22.80 -28.35
CA PHE A 8 14.12 22.77 -28.30
C PHE A 8 13.56 21.35 -28.14
N LEU A 9 14.25 20.33 -28.67
CA LEU A 9 13.83 18.93 -28.53
C LEU A 9 14.04 18.39 -27.11
N PHE A 10 15.03 18.92 -26.37
CA PHE A 10 15.30 18.52 -24.98
C PHE A 10 14.37 19.19 -23.97
N LEU A 11 13.83 20.37 -24.28
CA LEU A 11 12.91 21.12 -23.40
C LEU A 11 11.48 20.55 -23.38
N LEU A 12 11.09 19.75 -24.37
CA LEU A 12 9.79 19.07 -24.38
C LEU A 12 9.77 17.74 -23.63
N PHE A 13 10.93 17.17 -23.29
CA PHE A 13 11.01 15.90 -22.56
C PHE A 13 11.04 16.06 -21.03
N ALA A 14 11.26 17.27 -20.51
CA ALA A 14 11.36 17.51 -19.07
C ALA A 14 10.01 17.80 -18.38
N CYS A 15 8.89 17.79 -19.10
CA CYS A 15 7.59 18.25 -18.56
C CYS A 15 6.59 17.13 -18.26
N GLN A 16 6.96 15.85 -18.33
CA GLN A 16 5.99 14.75 -18.18
C GLN A 16 6.50 13.70 -17.19
N VAL A 17 6.70 14.11 -15.95
CA VAL A 17 6.44 13.24 -14.79
C VAL A 17 5.85 14.15 -13.73
N SER A 18 4.58 14.50 -13.93
CA SER A 18 3.75 14.85 -12.78
C SER A 18 3.65 13.55 -11.99
N SER A 19 4.46 13.42 -10.95
CA SER A 19 4.26 12.38 -9.94
C SER A 19 2.91 12.66 -9.29
N PHE A 20 1.85 12.10 -9.87
CA PHE A 20 0.55 11.99 -9.23
C PHE A 20 0.77 11.03 -8.08
N SER A 21 0.91 11.56 -6.87
CA SER A 21 0.76 10.74 -5.67
C SER A 21 -0.71 10.38 -5.61
N GLU A 22 -1.05 9.18 -6.07
CA GLU A 22 -2.41 8.68 -6.04
C GLU A 22 -2.71 8.31 -4.58
N GLU A 23 -3.32 9.26 -3.87
CA GLU A 23 -3.93 9.03 -2.56
C GLU A 23 -5.12 8.11 -2.82
N ILE A 24 -5.08 6.88 -2.28
CA ILE A 24 -6.14 5.91 -2.49
C ILE A 24 -7.22 6.22 -1.46
N GLU A 25 -8.32 6.78 -1.94
CA GLU A 25 -9.53 7.03 -1.16
C GLU A 25 -10.47 5.82 -1.27
N ILE A 26 -10.71 5.13 -0.15
CA ILE A 26 -11.72 4.07 -0.07
C ILE A 26 -12.97 4.66 0.60
N ASN A 27 -14.08 4.62 -0.12
CA ASN A 27 -15.38 5.05 0.39
C ASN A 27 -16.09 3.88 1.08
N SER A 28 -16.51 4.09 2.33
CA SER A 28 -17.20 3.11 3.15
C SER A 28 -18.34 3.76 3.95
N SER A 29 -19.03 2.96 4.75
CA SER A 29 -20.06 3.44 5.68
C SER A 29 -19.99 2.71 7.02
N VAL A 30 -20.45 3.38 8.07
CA VAL A 30 -20.57 2.80 9.41
C VAL A 30 -21.70 1.78 9.42
N LEU A 31 -21.37 0.51 9.72
CA LEU A 31 -22.36 -0.56 9.84
C LEU A 31 -22.93 -0.66 11.25
N ILE A 32 -22.07 -0.48 12.26
CA ILE A 32 -22.44 -0.59 13.67
C ILE A 32 -21.70 0.52 14.41
N ALA A 33 -22.47 1.39 15.06
CA ALA A 33 -21.96 2.38 16.01
C ALA A 33 -22.48 2.03 17.40
N ASN A 34 -21.58 1.88 18.37
CA ASN A 34 -21.97 1.75 19.76
C ASN A 34 -21.50 3.00 20.53
N PRO A 35 -22.40 3.89 20.98
CA PRO A 35 -22.00 5.13 21.65
C PRO A 35 -21.33 4.87 23.01
N ASP A 36 -21.50 3.69 23.59
CA ASP A 36 -20.87 3.30 24.85
C ASP A 36 -19.46 2.71 24.66
N GLN A 37 -19.00 2.57 23.42
CA GLN A 37 -17.69 1.98 23.09
C GLN A 37 -16.86 2.95 22.25
N ASP A 38 -15.55 2.95 22.49
CA ASP A 38 -14.59 3.79 21.76
C ASP A 38 -14.26 3.21 20.37
N PHE A 39 -15.05 2.27 19.86
CA PHE A 39 -14.86 1.65 18.55
C PHE A 39 -16.18 1.46 17.79
N PHE A 40 -16.07 1.38 16.47
CA PHE A 40 -17.20 1.14 15.55
C PHE A 40 -16.77 0.24 14.40
N VAL A 41 -17.73 -0.28 13.63
CA VAL A 41 -17.50 -1.20 12.51
C VAL A 41 -17.88 -0.56 11.19
N ILE A 42 -17.03 -0.72 10.18
CA ILE A 42 -17.23 -0.21 8.81
C ILE A 42 -17.40 -1.34 7.80
N GLY A 43 -18.09 -1.04 6.70
CA GLY A 43 -18.36 -1.96 5.59
C GLY A 43 -17.26 -2.06 4.55
N SER A 44 -15.99 -2.05 4.98
CA SER A 44 -14.84 -2.29 4.12
C SER A 44 -13.76 -3.05 4.88
N GLY A 45 -13.08 -3.95 4.20
CA GLY A 45 -12.13 -4.90 4.75
C GLY A 45 -10.94 -5.17 3.84
N GLU A 46 -10.32 -6.33 4.00
CA GLU A 46 -9.11 -6.72 3.26
C GLU A 46 -9.35 -6.76 1.74
N GLU A 47 -10.54 -7.16 1.30
CA GLU A 47 -10.87 -7.27 -0.13
C GLU A 47 -10.95 -5.90 -0.82
N GLU A 48 -11.29 -4.85 -0.07
CA GLU A 48 -11.25 -3.45 -0.51
C GLU A 48 -9.87 -2.81 -0.29
N GLY A 49 -8.93 -3.58 0.27
CA GLY A 49 -7.56 -3.16 0.55
C GLY A 49 -7.38 -2.44 1.88
N VAL A 50 -8.35 -2.45 2.80
CA VAL A 50 -8.20 -1.83 4.14
C VAL A 50 -7.13 -2.55 4.95
N GLU A 51 -6.28 -1.80 5.64
CA GLU A 51 -5.18 -2.31 6.45
C GLU A 51 -5.26 -1.81 7.91
N ILE A 52 -4.68 -2.58 8.83
CA ILE A 52 -4.56 -2.17 10.23
C ILE A 52 -3.66 -0.93 10.30
N GLY A 53 -4.11 0.09 11.02
CA GLY A 53 -3.41 1.37 11.14
C GLY A 53 -3.83 2.42 10.12
N ASP A 54 -4.63 2.06 9.10
CA ASP A 54 -5.19 3.04 8.17
C ASP A 54 -5.99 4.11 8.93
N GLY A 55 -5.76 5.38 8.58
CA GLY A 55 -6.51 6.51 9.10
C GLY A 55 -7.83 6.69 8.36
N LEU A 56 -8.88 7.07 9.08
CA LEU A 56 -10.17 7.33 8.46
C LEU A 56 -10.86 8.54 9.09
N VAL A 57 -11.72 9.16 8.27
CA VAL A 57 -12.53 10.31 8.67
C VAL A 57 -13.99 10.00 8.41
N VAL A 58 -14.82 10.21 9.43
CA VAL A 58 -16.27 10.00 9.37
C VAL A 58 -16.98 11.32 9.09
N HIS A 59 -17.90 11.31 8.14
CA HIS A 59 -18.69 12.47 7.74
C HIS A 59 -20.19 12.16 7.71
N ARG A 60 -21.01 13.18 7.96
CA ARG A 60 -22.46 13.15 7.75
C ARG A 60 -22.88 14.46 7.11
N GLU A 61 -23.59 14.37 5.98
CA GLU A 61 -24.03 15.54 5.23
C GLU A 61 -22.88 16.50 4.86
N GLY A 62 -21.67 15.96 4.67
CA GLY A 62 -20.45 16.72 4.36
C GLY A 62 -19.77 17.38 5.58
N GLU A 63 -20.31 17.23 6.79
CA GLU A 63 -19.66 17.67 8.02
C GLU A 63 -18.83 16.55 8.64
N LYS A 64 -17.60 16.86 9.07
CA LYS A 64 -16.75 15.91 9.78
C LYS A 64 -17.29 15.66 11.18
N ILE A 65 -17.49 14.38 11.53
CA ILE A 65 -17.95 13.95 12.85
C ILE A 65 -16.79 13.42 13.69
N ALA A 66 -15.94 12.58 13.11
CA ALA A 66 -14.90 11.88 13.86
C ALA A 66 -13.66 11.59 13.02
N GLU A 67 -12.55 11.41 13.72
CA GLU A 67 -11.30 10.84 13.22
C GLU A 67 -11.07 9.51 13.95
N ALA A 68 -10.66 8.48 13.22
CA ALA A 68 -10.42 7.16 13.76
C ALA A 68 -9.30 6.44 13.00
N TYR A 69 -8.90 5.27 13.50
CA TYR A 69 -7.95 4.39 12.83
C TYR A 69 -8.39 2.93 12.91
N ILE A 70 -8.01 2.14 11.92
CA ILE A 70 -8.37 0.72 11.84
C ILE A 70 -7.55 -0.09 12.85
N ILE A 71 -8.23 -0.87 13.70
CA ILE A 71 -7.62 -1.75 14.71
C ILE A 71 -7.74 -3.24 14.40
N GLU A 72 -8.75 -3.64 13.63
CA GLU A 72 -8.96 -5.02 13.17
C GLU A 72 -9.56 -5.01 11.77
N VAL A 73 -9.06 -5.89 10.89
CA VAL A 73 -9.55 -6.05 9.53
C VAL A 73 -10.00 -7.50 9.34
N ARG A 74 -11.11 -7.68 8.62
CA ARG A 74 -11.63 -8.96 8.13
C ARG A 74 -11.90 -8.82 6.63
N PRO A 75 -12.21 -9.91 5.90
CA PRO A 75 -12.32 -9.84 4.44
C PRO A 75 -13.25 -8.74 3.91
N ASN A 76 -14.40 -8.49 4.56
CA ASN A 76 -15.42 -7.55 4.08
C ASN A 76 -15.79 -6.45 5.10
N VAL A 77 -15.19 -6.43 6.30
CA VAL A 77 -15.52 -5.49 7.38
C VAL A 77 -14.28 -5.18 8.21
N SER A 78 -14.25 -4.02 8.84
CA SER A 78 -13.17 -3.61 9.74
C SER A 78 -13.70 -2.94 10.99
N ALA A 79 -12.98 -3.05 12.09
CA ALA A 79 -13.23 -2.31 13.32
C ALA A 79 -12.24 -1.13 13.42
N ALA A 80 -12.77 0.02 13.81
CA ALA A 80 -12.01 1.26 13.95
C ALA A 80 -12.16 1.83 15.36
N GLU A 81 -11.07 2.35 15.92
CA GLU A 81 -11.04 3.04 17.21
C GLU A 81 -11.05 4.56 17.03
N ILE A 82 -11.88 5.24 17.81
CA ILE A 82 -12.13 6.67 17.71
C ILE A 82 -10.94 7.43 18.34
N LEU A 83 -10.27 8.27 17.55
CA LEU A 83 -9.23 9.18 18.04
C LEU A 83 -9.82 10.47 18.55
N LYS A 84 -10.79 11.02 17.81
CA LYS A 84 -11.40 12.30 18.11
C LYS A 84 -12.83 12.32 17.62
N LEU A 85 -13.73 12.77 18.49
CA LEU A 85 -15.13 13.04 18.17
C LEU A 85 -15.38 14.55 18.27
N GLU A 86 -16.07 15.13 17.28
CA GLU A 86 -16.46 16.53 17.32
C GLU A 86 -17.52 16.77 18.41
N SER A 87 -17.44 17.93 19.06
CA SER A 87 -18.21 18.19 20.29
C SER A 87 -19.72 18.23 20.04
N GLY A 88 -20.46 17.38 20.74
CA GLY A 88 -21.92 17.29 20.63
C GLY A 88 -22.42 16.46 19.46
N MET A 89 -21.52 15.78 18.73
CA MET A 89 -21.87 14.81 17.70
C MET A 89 -21.74 13.39 18.23
N GLU A 90 -22.48 12.46 17.64
CA GLU A 90 -22.42 11.03 17.91
C GLU A 90 -22.39 10.27 16.58
N LEU A 91 -21.65 9.17 16.55
CA LEU A 91 -21.61 8.25 15.41
C LEU A 91 -22.94 7.53 15.26
N GLN A 92 -23.39 7.39 14.02
CA GLN A 92 -24.61 6.67 13.67
C GLN A 92 -24.33 5.68 12.54
N GLU A 93 -25.18 4.66 12.45
CA GLU A 93 -25.18 3.76 11.31
C GLU A 93 -25.45 4.55 10.02
N ASN A 94 -24.75 4.17 8.94
CA ASN A 94 -24.77 4.81 7.63
C ASN A 94 -24.03 6.16 7.53
N ASP A 95 -23.29 6.59 8.56
CA ASP A 95 -22.34 7.69 8.38
C ASP A 95 -21.29 7.32 7.32
N GLU A 96 -20.89 8.30 6.52
CA GLU A 96 -19.95 8.14 5.42
C GLU A 96 -18.52 8.09 5.96
N VAL A 97 -17.73 7.13 5.49
CA VAL A 97 -16.35 6.93 5.95
C VAL A 97 -15.41 7.06 4.76
N LEU A 98 -14.42 7.92 4.92
CA LEU A 98 -13.31 8.08 3.98
C LEU A 98 -12.04 7.51 4.61
N ILE A 99 -11.48 6.47 4.01
CA ILE A 99 -10.20 5.89 4.44
C ILE A 99 -9.10 6.54 3.61
N VAL A 100 -8.13 7.11 4.30
CA VAL A 100 -6.99 7.80 3.69
C VAL A 100 -5.78 6.90 3.77
N LYS A 101 -5.37 6.34 2.64
CA LYS A 101 -4.13 5.55 2.54
C LYS A 101 -2.97 6.46 2.21
N ASN A 102 -1.96 6.49 3.08
CA ASN A 102 -0.70 7.12 2.77
C ASN A 102 0.07 6.23 1.78
N THR A 103 0.26 6.71 0.55
CA THR A 103 0.89 5.95 -0.54
C THR A 103 2.36 5.60 -0.26
N GLU A 104 2.96 6.16 0.79
CA GLU A 104 4.32 5.84 1.24
C GLU A 104 4.45 4.39 1.77
N ASP A 105 3.40 3.84 2.39
CA ASP A 105 3.41 2.48 2.96
C ASP A 105 3.15 1.39 1.89
N ALA A 106 2.44 1.71 0.82
CA ALA A 106 2.14 0.78 -0.28
C ALA A 106 3.32 0.51 -1.23
N LEU A 107 4.34 1.38 -1.22
CA LEU A 107 5.54 1.27 -2.07
C LEU A 107 6.61 0.32 -1.52
N ASP A 108 6.54 -0.10 -0.26
CA ASP A 108 7.45 -1.11 0.30
C ASP A 108 7.04 -2.54 -0.11
N SER A 109 5.75 -2.80 -0.30
CA SER A 109 5.23 -4.12 -0.71
C SER A 109 5.53 -4.49 -2.18
N GLN A 110 5.88 -3.52 -3.04
CA GLN A 110 6.27 -3.77 -4.44
C GLN A 110 7.79 -3.80 -4.66
N LYS A 111 8.60 -3.46 -3.64
CA LYS A 111 10.06 -3.51 -3.72
C LYS A 111 10.62 -4.92 -3.54
N GLU A 112 9.91 -5.78 -2.80
CA GLU A 112 10.36 -7.15 -2.52
C GLU A 112 10.22 -8.10 -3.73
N ILE A 113 9.40 -7.77 -4.74
CA ILE A 113 9.18 -8.63 -5.92
C ILE A 113 10.04 -8.21 -7.13
N THR A 114 10.50 -6.95 -7.19
CA THR A 114 11.22 -6.41 -8.36
C THR A 114 12.75 -6.53 -8.26
N GLU A 115 13.30 -7.02 -7.14
CA GLU A 115 14.75 -7.20 -6.96
C GLU A 115 15.24 -8.63 -7.27
N ILE A 116 14.35 -9.56 -7.62
CA ILE A 116 14.73 -10.95 -7.99
C ILE A 116 15.00 -11.09 -9.51
N SER A 117 14.76 -10.05 -10.32
CA SER A 117 14.86 -10.13 -11.79
C SER A 117 16.14 -9.53 -12.38
N ARG A 118 17.13 -9.10 -11.58
CA ARG A 118 18.34 -8.41 -12.07
C ARG A 118 19.68 -9.08 -11.77
N VAL A 119 19.70 -10.36 -11.44
CA VAL A 119 20.97 -11.10 -11.43
C VAL A 119 20.98 -12.00 -12.66
N SER A 120 21.56 -11.50 -13.76
CA SER A 120 22.00 -12.37 -14.85
C SER A 120 23.09 -13.28 -14.28
N PRO A 121 22.88 -14.61 -14.14
CA PRO A 121 23.96 -15.48 -13.70
C PRO A 121 25.02 -15.53 -14.80
N GLU A 122 26.25 -15.14 -14.49
CA GLU A 122 27.39 -15.49 -15.33
C GLU A 122 27.62 -16.99 -15.17
N VAL A 123 27.16 -17.75 -16.18
CA VAL A 123 27.41 -19.19 -16.27
C VAL A 123 28.82 -19.38 -16.81
N PHE A 124 29.72 -19.86 -15.95
CA PHE A 124 31.04 -20.34 -16.37
C PHE A 124 30.98 -21.85 -16.57
N ILE A 125 31.34 -22.30 -17.77
CA ILE A 125 31.45 -23.72 -18.10
C ILE A 125 32.94 -24.08 -18.12
N GLU A 126 33.39 -24.87 -17.15
CA GLU A 126 34.75 -25.40 -17.11
C GLU A 126 34.69 -26.94 -17.01
N GLY A 127 34.87 -27.62 -18.15
CA GLY A 127 34.75 -29.08 -18.25
C GLY A 127 33.33 -29.60 -18.00
N ASP A 128 33.21 -30.73 -17.30
CA ASP A 128 31.94 -31.43 -17.04
C ASP A 128 31.22 -30.96 -15.76
N THR A 129 31.65 -29.85 -15.14
CA THR A 129 31.07 -29.35 -13.88
C THR A 129 30.49 -27.96 -14.04
N ILE A 130 29.22 -27.79 -13.63
CA ILE A 130 28.55 -26.48 -13.55
C ILE A 130 28.62 -26.01 -12.09
N SER A 131 29.24 -24.86 -11.86
CA SER A 131 29.27 -24.21 -10.54
C SER A 131 28.50 -22.89 -10.60
N LEU A 132 27.54 -22.72 -9.70
CA LEU A 132 26.76 -21.48 -9.52
C LEU A 132 27.28 -20.75 -8.29
N ASP A 133 27.95 -19.60 -8.48
CA ASP A 133 28.31 -18.73 -7.36
C ASP A 133 27.12 -17.84 -7.01
N ILE A 134 26.34 -18.25 -6.01
CA ILE A 134 25.26 -17.45 -5.45
C ILE A 134 25.85 -16.68 -4.28
N GLN A 135 26.47 -15.53 -4.57
CA GLN A 135 26.83 -14.60 -3.51
C GLN A 135 25.54 -14.04 -2.91
N ASN A 136 25.26 -14.48 -1.68
CA ASN A 136 24.27 -13.96 -0.75
C ASN A 136 22.94 -14.72 -0.63
N VAL A 137 22.98 -15.99 -0.19
CA VAL A 137 22.02 -16.55 0.80
C VAL A 137 22.77 -17.56 1.66
N LYS A 138 22.49 -17.58 2.97
CA LYS A 138 22.96 -18.61 3.92
C LYS A 138 22.97 -19.99 3.27
N SER A 139 24.13 -20.64 3.39
CA SER A 139 24.41 -22.03 3.06
C SER A 139 23.22 -22.98 3.26
N SER A 140 22.63 -23.45 2.15
CA SER A 140 21.91 -24.71 2.11
C SER A 140 22.57 -25.59 1.06
N VAL A 141 23.47 -26.47 1.53
CA VAL A 141 24.12 -27.49 0.71
C VAL A 141 23.15 -28.67 0.57
N PHE A 142 22.67 -28.93 -0.64
CA PHE A 142 21.99 -30.19 -0.96
C PHE A 142 22.90 -31.04 -1.83
N SER A 143 23.37 -32.18 -1.29
CA SER A 143 24.06 -33.21 -2.09
C SER A 143 23.04 -34.22 -2.58
N TYR A 144 22.96 -34.44 -3.89
CA TYR A 144 22.33 -35.63 -4.45
C TYR A 144 23.41 -36.69 -4.70
N ALA A 145 23.34 -37.80 -3.96
CA ALA A 145 24.03 -39.02 -4.31
C ALA A 145 23.18 -39.73 -5.37
N GLY A 146 23.64 -39.71 -6.62
CA GLY A 146 23.08 -40.55 -7.68
C GLY A 146 23.39 -42.02 -7.39
N MET A 147 22.35 -42.86 -7.41
CA MET A 147 22.46 -44.30 -7.63
C MET A 147 22.39 -44.59 -9.13
#